data_AF-A0AAW7KF47-F1
#
_entry.id   AF-A0AAW7KF47-F1
#
_cell.length_a   1.000
_cell.length_b   1.000
_cell.length_c   1.000
_cell.angle_alpha   90.00
_cell.angle_beta   90.00
_cell.angle_gamma   90.00
#
_symmetry.space_group_name_H-M   'P 1'
#
loop_
_entity.id
_entity.type
_entity.pdbx_description
1 polymer ?
#
loop_
_entity_poly.entity_id
_entity_poly.type
_entity_poly.pdbx_seq_one_letter_code
_entity_poly.pdbx_strand_id
1 'polypeptide(L)'
;ETVEENAEFSFLTNELINPLEIEITGKLLSYLSVTQKRSLSHIQKAVEYQPDHFLKMDHYSKFNLELSQSIRTGQKKGTLLWLLDETKTAMGGRLLKQWLDRPLIQERQIKARQEMVQSLLNAYFERLDLQAALTNVYDLERLAG
;
A
#
# COMPACT_ATOMS: atom_id res chain seq x y z
N GLU A 1 12.48 -5.55 -27.13
CA GLU A 1 11.46 -6.53 -27.55
C GLU A 1 10.11 -5.87 -27.49
N THR A 2 9.35 -5.98 -28.58
CA THR A 2 7.98 -5.50 -28.71
C THR A 2 7.07 -6.27 -27.76
N VAL A 3 6.33 -5.56 -26.92
CA VAL A 3 5.31 -6.12 -26.02
C VAL A 3 4.25 -6.78 -26.90
N GLU A 4 4.05 -8.10 -26.80
CA GLU A 4 2.89 -8.74 -27.43
C GLU A 4 1.63 -8.19 -26.73
N GLU A 5 0.78 -7.49 -27.48
CA GLU A 5 -0.53 -7.05 -26.99
C GLU A 5 -1.38 -8.27 -26.64
N ASN A 6 -1.43 -8.61 -25.35
CA ASN A 6 -2.37 -9.60 -24.81
C ASN A 6 -3.53 -8.87 -24.07
N ALA A 7 -4.67 -9.53 -23.94
CA ALA A 7 -5.86 -8.96 -23.29
C ALA A 7 -5.64 -8.59 -21.81
N GLU A 8 -4.78 -9.32 -21.08
CA GLU A 8 -4.35 -8.97 -19.72
C GLU A 8 -3.56 -7.64 -19.70
N PHE A 9 -2.64 -7.40 -20.65
CA PHE A 9 -1.89 -6.12 -20.73
C PHE A 9 -2.83 -4.94 -20.95
N SER A 10 -3.76 -5.06 -21.91
CA SER A 10 -4.74 -4.00 -22.20
C SER A 10 -5.64 -3.74 -20.98
N PHE A 11 -6.06 -4.77 -20.26
CA PHE A 11 -6.82 -4.61 -19.03
C PHE A 11 -6.02 -3.89 -17.93
N LEU A 12 -4.75 -4.23 -17.76
CA LEU A 12 -3.89 -3.68 -16.72
C LEU A 12 -3.46 -2.23 -16.98
N THR A 13 -3.43 -1.76 -18.23
CA THR A 13 -3.00 -0.40 -18.59
C THR A 13 -4.14 0.53 -19.00
N ASN A 14 -5.41 0.08 -19.02
CA ASN A 14 -6.54 0.85 -19.54
C ASN A 14 -6.84 2.17 -18.80
N GLU A 15 -6.37 2.35 -17.57
CA GLU A 15 -6.55 3.57 -16.79
C GLU A 15 -5.38 4.55 -16.93
N LEU A 16 -4.32 4.17 -17.65
CA LEU A 16 -3.18 5.04 -17.96
C LEU A 16 -3.46 5.85 -19.23
N ILE A 17 -3.23 7.16 -19.14
CA ILE A 17 -3.41 8.08 -20.26
C ILE A 17 -2.07 8.47 -20.87
N ASN A 18 -1.02 8.54 -20.06
CA ASN A 18 0.32 8.96 -20.49
C ASN A 18 1.00 7.86 -21.31
N PRO A 19 1.39 8.12 -22.58
CA PRO A 19 2.03 7.11 -23.44
C PRO A 19 3.30 6.50 -22.84
N LEU A 20 4.08 7.29 -22.09
CA LEU A 20 5.31 6.83 -21.46
C LEU A 20 5.01 5.86 -20.30
N GLU A 21 3.96 6.12 -19.53
CA GLU A 21 3.53 5.24 -18.44
C GLU A 21 3.02 3.91 -18.99
N ILE A 22 2.29 3.93 -20.10
CA ILE A 22 1.82 2.73 -20.81
C ILE A 22 3.03 1.90 -21.28
N GLU A 23 4.02 2.52 -21.93
CA GLU A 23 5.22 1.83 -22.42
C GLU A 23 6.02 1.19 -21.27
N ILE A 24 6.29 1.95 -20.21
CA ILE A 24 7.09 1.47 -19.07
C ILE A 24 6.36 0.35 -18.32
N THR A 25 5.04 0.52 -18.10
CA THR A 25 4.21 -0.51 -17.50
C THR A 25 4.21 -1.78 -18.35
N GLY A 26 4.12 -1.64 -19.68
CA GLY A 26 4.22 -2.77 -20.61
C GLY A 26 5.53 -3.55 -20.45
N LYS A 27 6.67 -2.86 -20.35
CA LYS A 27 7.98 -3.51 -20.11
C LYS A 27 8.03 -4.24 -18.76
N LEU A 28 7.47 -3.65 -17.71
CA LEU A 28 7.41 -4.26 -16.38
C LEU A 28 6.56 -5.54 -16.40
N LEU A 29 5.38 -5.48 -17.04
CA LEU A 29 4.47 -6.62 -17.18
C LEU A 29 5.09 -7.73 -18.03
N SER A 30 5.82 -7.41 -19.11
CA SER A 30 6.56 -8.39 -19.90
C SER A 30 7.62 -9.09 -19.06
N TYR A 31 8.38 -8.33 -18.25
CA TYR A 31 9.36 -8.92 -17.34
C TYR A 31 8.71 -9.84 -16.29
N LEU A 32 7.57 -9.43 -15.73
CA LEU A 32 6.80 -10.27 -14.79
C LEU A 32 6.31 -11.55 -15.46
N SER A 33 5.78 -11.47 -16.68
CA SER A 33 5.34 -12.65 -17.44
C SER A 33 6.48 -13.65 -17.65
N VAL A 34 7.66 -13.17 -18.07
CA VAL A 34 8.86 -13.99 -18.30
C VAL A 34 9.39 -14.62 -17.00
N THR A 35 9.40 -13.86 -15.90
CA THR A 35 10.01 -14.31 -14.64
C THR A 35 9.09 -15.17 -13.78
N GLN A 36 7.79 -14.84 -13.71
CA GLN A 36 6.82 -15.54 -12.87
C GLN A 36 6.21 -16.77 -13.56
N LYS A 37 6.15 -16.79 -14.90
CA LYS A 37 5.62 -17.90 -15.72
C LYS A 37 4.23 -18.38 -15.30
N ARG A 38 3.38 -17.47 -14.83
CA ARG A 38 1.98 -17.70 -14.42
C ARG A 38 1.11 -16.53 -14.86
N SER A 39 -0.21 -16.72 -14.90
CA SER A 39 -1.15 -15.63 -15.20
C SER A 39 -1.00 -14.47 -14.22
N LEU A 40 -1.14 -13.26 -14.73
CA LEU A 40 -1.08 -12.00 -13.97
C LEU A 40 -2.47 -11.54 -13.50
N SER A 41 -3.46 -12.43 -13.50
CA SER A 41 -4.86 -12.14 -13.15
C SER A 41 -5.10 -11.55 -11.75
N HIS A 42 -4.17 -11.72 -10.82
CA HIS A 42 -4.21 -11.13 -9.47
C HIS A 42 -3.69 -9.68 -9.42
N ILE A 43 -3.02 -9.21 -10.48
CA ILE A 43 -2.48 -7.85 -10.54
C ILE A 43 -3.65 -6.88 -10.75
N GLN A 44 -3.70 -5.86 -9.90
CA GLN A 44 -4.67 -4.77 -10.04
C GLN A 44 -4.26 -3.84 -11.19
N LYS A 45 -5.23 -3.15 -11.77
CA LYS A 45 -4.98 -2.17 -12.81
C LYS A 45 -3.93 -1.14 -12.38
N ALA A 46 -3.08 -0.77 -13.32
CA ALA A 46 -2.13 0.31 -13.12
C ALA A 46 -2.90 1.63 -13.06
N VAL A 47 -2.71 2.37 -11.97
CA VAL A 47 -3.32 3.67 -11.74
C VAL A 47 -2.20 4.71 -11.71
N GLU A 48 -2.42 5.84 -12.38
CA GLU A 48 -1.49 6.97 -12.35
C GLU A 48 -1.26 7.43 -10.91
N TYR A 49 0.01 7.57 -10.52
CA TYR A 49 0.36 8.14 -9.24
C TYR A 49 0.51 9.66 -9.36
N GLN A 50 -0.44 10.40 -8.78
CA GLN A 50 -0.36 11.85 -8.72
C GLN A 50 0.28 12.30 -7.39
N PRO A 51 1.50 12.89 -7.41
CA PRO A 51 2.20 13.33 -6.19
C PRO A 51 1.43 14.36 -5.37
N ASP A 52 0.46 15.05 -5.98
CA ASP A 52 -0.35 16.10 -5.35
C ASP A 52 -1.51 15.52 -4.50
N HIS A 53 -1.64 14.20 -4.38
CA HIS A 53 -2.63 13.56 -3.50
C HIS A 53 -2.12 13.28 -2.08
N PHE A 54 -0.81 13.45 -1.85
CA PHE A 54 -0.16 13.14 -0.57
C PHE A 54 0.80 14.24 -0.15
N LEU A 55 1.14 14.27 1.15
CA LEU A 55 2.12 15.20 1.67
C LEU A 55 3.49 14.83 1.10
N LYS A 56 4.09 15.76 0.33
CA LYS A 56 5.46 15.61 -0.17
C LYS A 56 6.41 15.70 1.02
N MET A 57 7.01 14.56 1.36
CA MET A 57 8.08 14.45 2.34
C MET A 57 9.31 13.89 1.64
N ASP A 58 10.42 14.64 1.69
CA ASP A 58 11.67 14.17 1.16
C ASP A 58 12.25 13.04 2.03
N HIS A 59 13.28 12.38 1.51
CA HIS A 59 13.93 11.27 2.21
C HIS A 59 14.46 11.70 3.58
N TYR A 60 15.10 12.87 3.66
CA TYR A 60 15.68 13.39 4.90
C TYR A 60 14.63 13.70 5.95
N SER A 61 13.46 14.25 5.59
CA SER A 61 12.35 14.47 6.54
C SER A 61 11.87 13.14 7.12
N LYS A 62 11.67 12.12 6.29
CA LYS A 62 11.23 10.79 6.76
C LYS A 62 12.26 10.12 7.65
N PHE A 63 13.54 10.26 7.31
CA PHE A 63 14.66 9.73 8.06
C PHE A 63 14.83 10.44 9.42
N ASN A 64 14.82 11.77 9.42
CA ASN A 64 14.97 12.60 10.62
C ASN A 64 13.80 12.46 11.60
N LEU A 65 12.60 12.18 11.09
CA LEU A 65 11.42 11.85 11.91
C LEU A 65 11.41 10.39 12.39
N GLU A 66 12.39 9.57 12.01
CA GLU A 66 12.46 8.14 12.32
C GLU A 66 11.13 7.43 12.06
N LEU A 67 10.50 7.66 10.89
CA LEU A 67 9.14 7.14 10.63
C LEU A 67 9.10 5.60 10.66
N SER A 68 10.09 4.94 10.06
CA SER A 68 10.14 3.47 9.96
C SER A 68 11.50 2.86 10.30
N GLN A 69 12.55 3.68 10.40
CA GLN A 69 13.89 3.24 10.74
C GLN A 69 14.55 4.24 11.68
N SER A 70 15.17 3.74 12.75
CA SER A 70 15.92 4.59 13.67
C SER A 70 17.28 4.96 13.08
N ILE A 71 17.66 6.22 13.20
CA ILE A 71 18.95 6.80 12.81
C ILE A 71 20.08 6.15 13.63
N ARG A 72 19.85 5.92 14.93
CA ARG A 72 20.88 5.41 15.85
C ARG A 72 21.17 3.92 15.64
N THR A 73 20.13 3.13 15.41
CA THR A 73 20.25 1.66 15.42
C THR A 73 20.06 1.01 14.05
N GLY A 74 19.50 1.74 13.08
CA GLY A 74 19.07 1.18 11.80
C GLY A 74 17.88 0.23 11.91
N GLN A 75 17.29 0.07 13.09
CA GLN A 75 16.19 -0.87 13.36
C GLN A 75 14.84 -0.17 13.43
N LYS A 76 13.75 -0.96 13.31
CA LYS A 76 12.38 -0.49 13.53
C LYS A 76 12.15 -0.03 14.98
N LYS A 77 12.81 -0.64 15.98
CA LYS A 77 12.58 -0.30 17.39
C LYS A 77 12.91 1.17 17.68
N GLY A 78 11.99 1.87 18.34
CA GLY A 78 12.13 3.30 18.66
C GLY A 78 11.60 4.27 17.59
N THR A 79 11.01 3.75 16.51
CA THR A 79 10.42 4.56 15.41
C THR A 79 8.93 4.85 15.64
N LEU A 80 8.37 5.79 14.88
CA LEU A 80 6.93 6.05 14.91
C LEU A 80 6.12 4.81 14.51
N LEU A 81 6.53 4.11 13.45
CA LEU A 81 5.89 2.86 13.02
C LEU A 81 5.95 1.80 14.12
N TRP A 82 7.07 1.67 14.85
CA TRP A 82 7.14 0.72 15.97
C TRP A 82 6.17 1.07 17.09
N LEU A 83 6.01 2.36 17.39
CA LEU A 83 5.11 2.81 18.44
C LEU A 83 3.62 2.58 18.10
N LEU A 84 3.25 2.76 16.82
CA LEU A 84 1.84 2.72 16.39
C LEU A 84 1.37 1.34 15.91
N ASP A 85 2.28 0.46 15.51
CA ASP A 85 1.94 -0.81 14.87
C ASP A 85 1.50 -1.87 15.89
N GLU A 86 0.23 -1.79 16.27
CA GLU A 86 -0.52 -2.77 17.07
C GLU A 86 -1.48 -3.60 16.21
N THR A 87 -1.23 -3.64 14.89
CA THR A 87 -2.09 -4.30 13.92
C THR A 87 -2.10 -5.82 14.14
N LYS A 88 -3.25 -6.46 13.84
CA LYS A 88 -3.42 -7.91 14.08
C LYS A 88 -3.03 -8.78 12.88
N THR A 89 -2.69 -8.17 11.75
CA THR A 89 -2.30 -8.86 10.52
C THR A 89 -1.07 -8.24 9.88
N ALA A 90 -0.25 -9.04 9.20
CA ALA A 90 0.93 -8.56 8.48
C ALA A 90 0.57 -7.55 7.37
N MET A 91 -0.55 -7.77 6.67
CA MET A 91 -1.07 -6.81 5.67
C MET A 91 -1.49 -5.49 6.32
N GLY A 92 -2.05 -5.51 7.54
CA GLY A 92 -2.37 -4.31 8.31
C GLY A 92 -1.14 -3.48 8.64
N GLY A 93 -0.05 -4.11 9.10
CA GLY A 93 1.21 -3.43 9.39
C GLY A 93 1.85 -2.80 8.14
N ARG A 94 1.76 -3.47 6.98
CA ARG A 94 2.20 -2.90 5.70
C ARG A 94 1.36 -1.69 5.30
N LEU A 95 0.04 -1.76 5.45
CA LEU A 95 -0.85 -0.65 5.16
C LEU A 95 -0.58 0.56 6.07
N LEU A 96 -0.37 0.33 7.37
CA LEU A 96 0.00 1.37 8.32
C LEU A 96 1.31 2.05 7.93
N LYS A 97 2.35 1.26 7.61
CA LYS A 97 3.62 1.80 7.11
C LYS A 97 3.41 2.66 5.87
N GLN A 98 2.61 2.20 4.91
CA GLN A 98 2.29 2.97 3.70
C GLN A 98 1.58 4.29 4.03
N TRP A 99 0.67 4.32 5.00
CA TRP A 99 -0.02 5.54 5.42
C TRP A 99 0.90 6.54 6.10
N LEU A 100 1.86 6.07 6.92
CA LEU A 100 2.89 6.94 7.51
C LEU A 100 3.83 7.51 6.45
N ASP A 101 4.22 6.69 5.46
CA ASP A 101 5.11 7.11 4.37
C ASP A 101 4.43 8.05 3.36
N ARG A 102 3.09 8.03 3.28
CA ARG A 102 2.28 8.81 2.33
C ARG A 102 1.06 9.41 3.04
N PRO A 103 1.23 10.47 3.83
CA PRO A 103 0.13 11.12 4.53
C PRO A 103 -0.86 11.74 3.53
N LEU A 104 -2.15 11.60 3.79
CA LEU A 104 -3.20 12.24 3.00
C LEU A 104 -3.18 13.75 3.20
N ILE A 105 -3.49 14.52 2.15
CA ILE A 105 -3.69 15.98 2.24
C ILE A 105 -5.13 16.40 1.92
N GLN A 106 -5.94 15.50 1.36
CA GLN A 106 -7.34 15.77 1.07
C GLN A 106 -8.19 15.64 2.34
N GLU A 107 -8.73 16.76 2.82
CA GLU A 107 -9.54 16.83 4.04
C GLU A 107 -10.67 15.78 4.06
N ARG A 108 -11.39 15.63 2.94
CA ARG A 108 -12.48 14.64 2.81
C ARG A 108 -12.02 13.22 3.11
N GLN A 109 -10.84 12.83 2.63
CA GLN A 109 -10.31 11.49 2.84
C GLN A 109 -9.82 11.30 4.29
N ILE A 110 -9.25 12.35 4.88
CA ILE A 110 -8.83 12.36 6.28
C ILE A 110 -10.05 12.19 7.19
N LYS A 111 -11.10 12.98 6.99
CA LYS A 111 -12.36 12.91 7.74
C LYS A 111 -13.03 11.55 7.61
N ALA A 112 -13.08 10.98 6.40
CA ALA A 112 -13.61 9.63 6.21
C ALA A 112 -12.85 8.57 7.06
N ARG A 113 -11.52 8.66 7.15
CA ARG A 113 -10.73 7.79 8.03
C ARG A 113 -11.03 8.03 9.52
N GLN A 114 -11.17 9.28 9.93
CA GLN A 114 -11.52 9.63 11.31
C GLN A 114 -12.91 9.12 11.69
N GLU A 115 -13.89 9.23 10.80
CA GLU A 115 -15.24 8.69 10.99
C GLU A 115 -15.25 7.17 11.15
N MET A 116 -14.49 6.45 10.30
CA MET A 116 -14.33 4.99 10.44
C MET A 116 -13.73 4.62 11.80
N VAL A 117 -12.69 5.34 12.24
CA VAL A 117 -12.09 5.13 13.56
C VAL A 117 -13.12 5.41 14.66
N GLN A 118 -13.83 6.54 14.60
CA GLN A 118 -14.83 6.91 15.60
C GLN A 118 -15.96 5.87 15.69
N SER A 119 -16.40 5.32 14.56
CA SER A 119 -17.40 4.25 14.53
C SER A 119 -16.92 3.02 15.31
N LEU A 120 -15.66 2.60 15.13
CA LEU A 120 -15.07 1.48 15.86
C LEU A 120 -14.80 1.81 17.33
N LEU A 121 -14.50 3.07 17.67
CA LEU A 121 -14.38 3.51 19.06
C LEU A 121 -15.72 3.44 19.79
N ASN A 122 -16.82 3.76 19.11
CA ASN A 122 -18.17 3.73 19.66
C ASN A 122 -18.73 2.30 19.81
N ALA A 123 -18.25 1.35 19.00
CA ALA A 123 -18.67 -0.05 18.99
C ALA A 123 -17.63 -0.96 19.68
N TYR A 124 -17.52 -0.84 21.01
CA TYR A 124 -16.44 -1.46 21.79
C TYR A 124 -16.38 -2.98 21.65
N PHE A 125 -17.51 -3.68 21.79
CA PHE A 125 -17.56 -5.15 21.75
C PHE A 125 -17.27 -5.67 20.34
N GLU A 126 -17.91 -5.07 19.33
CA GLU A 126 -17.69 -5.39 17.92
C GLU A 126 -16.23 -5.18 17.52
N ARG A 127 -15.59 -4.12 18.03
CA ARG A 127 -14.16 -3.89 17.81
C ARG A 127 -13.29 -4.98 18.43
N LEU A 128 -13.61 -5.46 19.64
CA LEU A 128 -12.85 -6.57 20.26
C LEU A 128 -13.02 -7.86 19.46
N ASP A 129 -14.25 -8.20 19.08
CA ASP A 129 -14.55 -9.39 18.29
C ASP A 129 -13.84 -9.34 16.94
N LEU A 130 -13.84 -8.17 16.27
CA LEU A 130 -13.11 -7.95 15.03
C LEU A 130 -11.60 -8.13 15.20
N GLN A 131 -10.99 -7.61 16.26
CA GLN A 131 -9.56 -7.79 16.52
C GLN A 131 -9.21 -9.27 16.76
N ALA A 132 -10.03 -9.99 17.52
CA ALA A 132 -9.84 -11.41 17.76
C ALA A 132 -9.95 -12.21 16.45
N ALA A 133 -10.96 -11.91 15.63
CA ALA A 133 -11.12 -12.54 14.32
C ALA A 133 -9.92 -12.28 13.40
N LEU A 134 -9.45 -11.04 13.33
CA LEU A 134 -8.30 -10.64 12.50
C LEU A 134 -6.99 -11.30 12.92
N THR A 135 -6.80 -11.63 14.20
CA THR A 135 -5.59 -12.29 14.69
C THR A 135 -5.38 -13.67 14.05
N ASN A 136 -6.47 -14.33 13.66
CA ASN A 136 -6.43 -15.65 13.02
C ASN A 136 -6.31 -15.58 11.48
N VAL A 137 -6.30 -14.37 10.91
CA VAL A 137 -6.18 -14.17 9.47
C VAL A 137 -4.72 -14.24 9.06
N TYR A 138 -4.36 -15.26 8.29
CA TYR A 138 -3.05 -15.39 7.66
C TYR A 138 -2.78 -14.24 6.67
N ASP A 139 -1.54 -14.12 6.21
CA ASP A 139 -1.14 -13.11 5.23
C ASP A 139 -1.75 -13.40 3.84
N LEU A 140 -3.04 -13.10 3.69
CA LEU A 140 -3.83 -13.37 2.49
C LEU A 140 -3.28 -12.64 1.27
N GLU A 141 -2.77 -11.42 1.45
CA GLU A 141 -2.14 -10.64 0.35
C GLU A 141 -0.96 -11.41 -0.26
N ARG A 142 -0.20 -12.15 0.56
CA ARG A 142 0.90 -12.99 0.07
C ARG A 142 0.46 -14.34 -0.45
N LEU A 143 -0.62 -14.91 0.08
CA LEU A 143 -1.14 -16.22 -0.35
C LEU A 143 -1.91 -16.14 -1.66
N ALA A 144 -2.61 -15.03 -1.91
CA ALA A 144 -3.32 -14.78 -3.17
C ALA A 144 -2.37 -14.31 -4.30
N GLY A 145 -1.14 -13.95 -3.93
CA GLY A 145 -0.09 -13.45 -4.83
C GLY A 145 0.47 -14.50 -5.74
#